data_AF-A0A0F6IBN8-F1
#
_entry.id   AF-A0A0F6IBN8-F1
#
_cell.length_a   1.000
_cell.length_b   1.000
_cell.length_c   1.000
_cell.angle_alpha   90.00
_cell.angle_beta   90.00
_cell.angle_gamma   90.00
#
_symmetry.space_group_name_H-M   'P 1'
#
loop_
_entity.id
_entity.type
_entity.pdbx_description
1 polymer ?
#
loop_
_entity_poly.entity_id
_entity_poly.type
_entity_poly.pdbx_seq_one_letter_code
_entity_poly.pdbx_strand_id
1 'polypeptide(L)'
;MASGNEKVVSLLSSFQEIIRKIFFFSKAHWRKILRYAIIVTISVISFLIGGSYVVWLSKKDKVVSNLDKFKNEVTNYYEVSQIRPIRILDRNGKLIGEFSRRKFKPIRTDNLAEHGNIIWALLSSEDREFYNHHGI
;
A
#
# COMPACT_ATOMS: atom_id res chain seq x y z
N MET A 1 50.91 31.58 5.12
CA MET A 1 49.75 30.71 5.43
C MET A 1 49.32 30.85 6.90
N ALA A 2 48.99 32.07 7.38
CA ALA A 2 48.64 32.30 8.81
C ALA A 2 47.24 32.92 9.06
N SER A 3 46.62 33.54 8.04
CA SER A 3 45.36 34.29 8.18
C SER A 3 44.11 33.41 8.43
N GLY A 4 44.13 32.13 8.06
CA GLY A 4 42.99 31.23 8.25
C GLY A 4 42.74 30.81 9.70
N ASN A 5 43.80 30.74 10.52
CA ASN A 5 43.71 30.20 11.87
C ASN A 5 43.13 31.22 12.86
N GLU A 6 43.42 32.51 12.68
CA GLU A 6 42.91 33.59 13.54
C GLU A 6 41.39 33.80 13.39
N LYS A 7 40.84 33.65 12.18
CA LYS A 7 39.40 33.75 11.96
C LYS A 7 38.63 32.62 12.63
N VAL A 8 39.14 31.38 12.57
CA VAL A 8 38.51 30.22 13.22
C VAL A 8 38.53 30.36 14.74
N VAL A 9 39.63 30.86 15.31
CA VAL A 9 39.73 31.13 16.76
C VAL A 9 38.76 32.25 17.19
N SER A 10 38.58 33.29 16.39
CA SER A 10 37.61 34.37 16.67
C SER A 10 36.14 33.91 16.57
N LEU A 11 35.85 32.98 15.66
CA LEU A 11 34.53 32.35 15.55
C LEU A 11 34.25 31.43 16.74
N LEU A 12 35.26 30.68 17.20
CA LEU A 12 35.15 29.84 18.39
C LEU A 12 34.95 30.65 19.67
N SER A 13 35.67 31.76 19.84
CA SER A 13 35.53 32.61 21.04
C SER A 13 34.19 33.33 21.07
N SER A 14 33.73 33.86 19.93
CA SER A 14 32.38 34.46 19.83
C SER A 14 31.27 33.42 20.06
N PHE A 15 31.44 32.20 19.57
CA PHE A 15 30.50 31.10 19.84
C PHE A 15 30.48 30.71 21.33
N GLN A 16 31.64 30.66 21.98
CA GLN A 16 31.74 30.41 23.42
C GLN A 16 31.06 31.50 24.26
N GLU A 17 31.16 32.77 23.87
CA GLU A 17 30.45 33.86 24.54
C GLU A 17 28.94 33.75 24.37
N ILE A 18 28.47 33.38 23.17
CA ILE A 18 27.05 33.14 22.91
C ILE A 18 26.53 32.00 23.78
N ILE A 19 27.26 30.89 23.88
CA ILE A 19 26.89 29.76 24.73
C ILE A 19 26.82 30.18 26.20
N ARG A 20 27.81 30.95 26.69
CA ARG A 20 27.80 31.44 28.07
C ARG A 20 26.61 32.34 28.34
N LYS A 21 26.29 33.28 27.44
CA LYS A 21 25.13 34.16 27.57
C LYS A 21 23.82 33.37 27.58
N ILE A 22 23.67 32.38 26.70
CA ILE A 22 22.50 31.48 26.66
C ILE A 22 22.40 30.67 27.96
N PHE A 23 23.52 30.19 28.50
CA PHE A 23 23.53 29.41 29.74
C PHE A 23 23.09 30.22 30.96
N PHE A 24 23.60 31.46 31.12
CA PHE A 24 23.18 32.35 32.21
C PHE A 24 21.72 32.77 32.07
N PHE A 25 21.27 33.08 30.86
CA PHE A 25 19.87 33.40 30.57
C PHE A 25 18.94 32.21 30.86
N SER A 26 19.36 31.00 30.45
CA SER A 26 18.63 29.76 30.70
C SER A 26 18.50 29.47 32.19
N LYS A 27 19.57 29.68 32.97
CA LYS A 27 19.54 29.51 34.44
C LYS A 27 18.62 30.52 35.11
N ALA A 28 18.62 31.79 34.67
CA ALA A 28 17.78 32.84 35.23
C ALA A 28 16.28 32.65 34.94
N HIS A 29 15.94 32.03 33.81
CA HIS A 29 14.55 31.89 33.35
C HIS A 29 14.07 30.44 33.20
N TRP A 30 14.75 29.47 33.83
CA TRP A 30 14.53 28.03 33.60
C TRP A 30 13.07 27.59 33.78
N ARG A 31 12.34 28.14 34.76
CA ARG A 31 10.92 27.85 35.00
C ARG A 31 10.00 28.32 33.87
N LYS A 32 10.31 29.47 33.26
CA LYS A 32 9.53 30.00 32.12
C LYS A 32 9.84 29.18 30.86
N ILE A 33 11.11 28.86 30.64
CA ILE A 33 11.56 28.03 29.51
C ILE A 33 10.88 26.67 29.56
N LEU A 34 10.82 26.01 30.73
CA LEU A 34 10.11 24.74 30.87
C LEU A 34 8.62 24.83 30.53
N ARG A 35 7.93 25.87 30.99
CA ARG A 35 6.49 26.04 30.69
C ARG A 35 6.25 26.20 29.19
N TYR A 36 7.03 27.03 28.51
CA TYR A 36 6.90 27.21 27.06
C TYR A 36 7.34 25.97 26.29
N ALA A 37 8.39 25.27 26.74
CA ALA A 37 8.83 24.02 26.13
C ALA A 37 7.72 22.97 26.15
N ILE A 38 7.02 22.80 27.29
CA ILE A 38 5.90 21.86 27.40
C ILE A 38 4.78 22.21 26.41
N ILE A 39 4.41 23.49 26.29
CA ILE A 39 3.37 23.94 25.35
C ILE A 39 3.78 23.64 23.90
N VAL A 40 5.03 23.93 23.54
CA VAL A 40 5.57 23.63 22.21
C VAL A 40 5.57 22.12 21.95
N THR A 41 6.01 21.31 22.91
CA THR A 41 6.02 19.85 22.78
C THR A 41 4.61 19.30 22.57
N ILE A 42 3.62 19.75 23.35
CA ILE A 42 2.22 19.33 23.18
C ILE A 42 1.70 19.74 21.80
N SER A 43 2.00 20.96 21.35
CA SER A 43 1.57 21.45 20.03
C SER A 43 2.17 20.61 18.88
N VAL A 44 3.46 20.28 18.96
CA VAL A 44 4.15 19.43 17.98
C VAL A 44 3.57 18.01 17.97
N ILE A 45 3.36 17.41 19.14
CA ILE A 45 2.75 16.07 19.25
C ILE A 45 1.35 16.07 18.64
N SER A 46 0.54 17.07 18.95
CA SER A 46 -0.82 17.19 18.44
C SER A 46 -0.83 17.36 16.91
N PHE A 47 0.09 18.16 16.37
CA PHE A 47 0.27 18.32 14.93
C PHE A 47 0.66 17.00 14.24
N LEU A 48 1.61 16.24 14.81
CA LEU A 48 2.04 14.95 14.25
C LEU A 48 0.90 13.91 14.27
N ILE A 49 0.19 13.80 15.38
CA ILE A 49 -0.93 12.86 15.52
C ILE A 49 -2.07 13.25 14.56
N GLY A 50 -2.43 14.53 14.52
CA GLY A 50 -3.47 15.05 13.64
C GLY A 50 -3.12 14.86 12.16
N GLY A 51 -1.89 15.21 11.75
CA GLY A 51 -1.41 15.00 10.39
C GLY A 51 -1.42 13.53 9.98
N SER A 52 -0.94 12.64 10.85
CA SER A 52 -0.99 11.19 10.62
C SER A 52 -2.43 10.68 10.48
N TYR A 53 -3.35 11.16 11.31
CA TYR A 53 -4.76 10.78 11.27
C TYR A 53 -5.46 11.20 9.97
N VAL A 54 -5.19 12.41 9.48
CA VAL A 54 -5.74 12.88 8.19
C VAL A 54 -5.22 12.02 7.03
N VAL A 55 -3.93 11.68 7.03
CA VAL A 55 -3.35 10.78 6.03
C VAL A 55 -3.98 9.38 6.11
N TRP A 56 -4.23 8.88 7.31
CA TRP A 56 -4.91 7.61 7.52
C TRP A 56 -6.33 7.63 6.95
N LEU A 57 -7.12 8.68 7.22
CA LEU A 57 -8.47 8.81 6.67
C LEU A 57 -8.48 8.76 5.13
N SER A 58 -7.53 9.45 4.48
CA SER A 58 -7.42 9.44 3.02
C SER A 58 -6.98 8.08 2.45
N LYS A 59 -6.18 7.31 3.20
CA LYS A 59 -5.63 6.03 2.72
C LYS A 59 -6.42 4.81 3.16
N LYS A 60 -7.33 4.93 4.12
CA LYS A 60 -8.10 3.82 4.71
C LYS A 60 -8.79 2.99 3.62
N ASP A 61 -9.49 3.63 2.70
CA ASP A 61 -10.27 2.94 1.67
C ASP A 61 -9.36 2.13 0.73
N LYS A 62 -8.18 2.68 0.38
CA LYS A 62 -7.17 1.99 -0.42
C LYS A 62 -6.57 0.79 0.32
N VAL A 63 -6.31 0.93 1.62
CA VAL A 63 -5.79 -0.17 2.45
C VAL A 63 -6.82 -1.29 2.57
N VAL A 64 -8.08 -0.95 2.82
CA VAL A 64 -9.18 -1.93 2.89
C VAL A 64 -9.36 -2.64 1.55
N SER A 65 -9.42 -1.90 0.44
CA SER A 65 -9.51 -2.48 -0.91
C SER A 65 -8.34 -3.41 -1.22
N ASN A 66 -7.11 -3.03 -0.85
CA ASN A 66 -5.94 -3.90 -1.02
C ASN A 66 -6.05 -5.15 -0.15
N LEU A 67 -6.52 -5.03 1.09
CA LEU A 67 -6.70 -6.16 2.00
C LEU A 67 -7.76 -7.13 1.46
N ASP A 68 -8.87 -6.60 0.96
CA ASP A 68 -9.91 -7.40 0.31
C ASP A 68 -9.40 -8.05 -0.97
N LYS A 69 -8.55 -7.38 -1.74
CA LYS A 69 -7.89 -7.96 -2.91
C LYS A 69 -6.96 -9.11 -2.51
N PHE A 70 -6.09 -8.91 -1.51
CA PHE A 70 -5.21 -9.97 -1.00
C PHE A 70 -5.99 -11.14 -0.40
N LYS A 71 -7.02 -10.84 0.40
CA LYS A 71 -7.95 -11.85 0.90
C LYS A 71 -8.55 -12.61 -0.25
N ASN A 72 -9.09 -11.92 -1.26
CA ASN A 72 -9.69 -12.58 -2.42
C ASN A 72 -8.67 -13.37 -3.25
N GLU A 73 -7.41 -12.95 -3.35
CA GLU A 73 -6.35 -13.70 -4.05
C GLU A 73 -5.93 -14.96 -3.28
N VAL A 74 -5.82 -14.87 -1.95
CA VAL A 74 -5.45 -16.00 -1.09
C VAL A 74 -6.64 -16.97 -0.91
N THR A 75 -7.86 -16.44 -0.84
CA THR A 75 -9.09 -17.24 -0.60
C THR A 75 -9.70 -17.77 -1.89
N ASN A 76 -9.61 -17.06 -3.03
CA ASN A 76 -9.89 -17.63 -4.36
C ASN A 76 -8.68 -18.46 -4.84
N TYR A 77 -8.25 -19.40 -4.03
CA TYR A 77 -7.75 -20.64 -4.59
C TYR A 77 -8.94 -21.22 -5.36
N TYR A 78 -8.99 -20.97 -6.68
CA TYR A 78 -9.89 -21.71 -7.54
C TYR A 78 -9.59 -23.17 -7.28
N GLU A 79 -10.50 -23.82 -6.59
CA GLU A 79 -10.39 -25.22 -6.28
C GLU A 79 -10.42 -25.94 -7.63
N VAL A 80 -9.23 -26.28 -8.15
CA VAL A 80 -9.03 -27.08 -9.36
C VAL A 80 -9.78 -28.42 -9.25
N SER A 81 -10.20 -28.77 -8.02
CA SER A 81 -11.08 -29.88 -7.65
C SER A 81 -12.40 -29.94 -8.44
N GLN A 82 -12.92 -28.82 -8.96
CA GLN A 82 -14.24 -28.82 -9.60
C GLN A 82 -14.24 -29.22 -11.09
N ILE A 83 -13.08 -29.32 -11.73
CA ILE A 83 -13.03 -29.72 -13.14
C ILE A 83 -13.18 -31.24 -13.20
N ARG A 84 -14.41 -31.69 -13.45
CA ARG A 84 -14.67 -33.12 -13.64
C ARG A 84 -13.91 -33.60 -14.87
N PRO A 85 -13.06 -34.62 -14.74
CA PRO A 85 -12.33 -35.17 -15.86
C PRO A 85 -13.29 -35.92 -16.79
N ILE A 86 -12.95 -36.00 -18.07
CA ILE A 86 -13.70 -36.79 -19.02
C ILE A 86 -13.36 -38.26 -18.75
N ARG A 87 -14.37 -39.05 -18.40
CA ARG A 87 -14.23 -40.49 -18.14
C ARG A 87 -14.68 -41.28 -19.36
N ILE A 88 -13.81 -42.18 -19.83
CA ILE A 88 -14.14 -43.14 -20.89
C ILE A 88 -14.51 -44.44 -20.20
N LEU A 89 -15.75 -44.89 -20.41
CA LEU A 89 -16.29 -46.11 -19.84
C LEU A 89 -16.44 -47.18 -20.93
N ASP A 90 -16.26 -48.43 -20.54
CA ASP A 90 -16.61 -49.60 -21.34
C ASP A 90 -18.15 -49.76 -21.42
N ARG A 91 -18.63 -50.63 -22.31
CA ARG A 91 -20.06 -50.98 -22.46
C ARG A 91 -20.70 -51.46 -21.16
N ASN A 92 -19.91 -52.03 -20.26
CA ASN A 92 -20.32 -52.50 -18.93
C ASN A 92 -20.18 -51.42 -17.84
N GLY A 93 -19.88 -50.16 -18.21
CA GLY A 93 -19.67 -49.05 -17.27
C GLY A 93 -18.31 -49.06 -16.56
N LYS A 94 -17.40 -49.98 -16.89
CA LYS A 94 -16.05 -50.05 -16.31
C LYS A 94 -15.18 -48.92 -16.85
N LEU A 95 -14.49 -48.17 -15.98
CA LEU A 95 -13.58 -47.10 -16.39
C LEU A 95 -12.40 -47.66 -17.21
N ILE A 96 -12.30 -47.24 -18.47
CA ILE A 96 -11.18 -47.56 -19.38
C ILE A 96 -10.07 -46.51 -19.26
N GLY A 97 -10.45 -45.24 -19.05
CA GLY A 97 -9.47 -44.16 -18.95
C GLY A 97 -10.08 -42.83 -18.53
N GLU A 98 -9.22 -41.94 -18.07
CA GLU A 98 -9.58 -40.60 -17.61
C GLU A 98 -8.72 -39.55 -18.32
N PHE A 99 -9.36 -38.53 -18.89
CA PHE A 99 -8.70 -37.37 -19.47
C PHE A 99 -9.06 -36.11 -18.67
N SER A 100 -8.10 -35.65 -17.87
CA SER A 100 -8.17 -34.33 -17.25
C SER A 100 -7.50 -33.30 -18.18
N ARG A 101 -8.16 -32.14 -18.38
CA ARG A 101 -7.59 -31.04 -19.17
C ARG A 101 -6.42 -30.42 -18.42
N ARG A 102 -5.19 -30.86 -18.71
CA ARG A 102 -3.95 -30.41 -18.05
C ARG A 102 -3.63 -28.91 -18.19
N LYS A 103 -4.28 -28.18 -19.10
CA LYS A 103 -3.97 -26.77 -19.42
C LYS A 103 -5.15 -25.83 -19.20
N PHE A 104 -6.06 -26.14 -18.29
CA PHE A 104 -7.12 -25.21 -17.92
C PHE A 104 -6.74 -24.47 -16.64
N LYS A 105 -6.64 -23.15 -16.72
CA LYS A 105 -6.48 -22.27 -15.57
C LYS A 105 -7.68 -21.31 -15.56
N PRO A 106 -8.58 -21.39 -14.56
CA PRO A 106 -9.60 -20.36 -14.42
C PRO A 106 -8.91 -19.03 -14.09
N ILE A 107 -9.30 -17.99 -14.80
CA ILE A 107 -8.79 -16.63 -14.59
C ILE A 107 -10.02 -15.74 -14.44
N ARG A 108 -10.05 -14.91 -13.40
CA ARG A 108 -11.07 -13.87 -13.31
C ARG A 108 -10.81 -12.80 -14.35
N THR A 109 -11.85 -12.35 -15.01
CA THR A 109 -11.74 -11.36 -16.09
C THR A 109 -11.10 -10.05 -15.60
N ASP A 110 -11.41 -9.62 -14.36
CA ASP A 110 -10.86 -8.41 -13.74
C ASP A 110 -9.37 -8.50 -13.39
N ASN A 111 -8.77 -9.70 -13.39
CA ASN A 111 -7.36 -9.91 -13.11
C ASN A 111 -6.47 -9.86 -14.36
N LEU A 112 -7.04 -9.53 -15.53
CA LEU A 112 -6.30 -9.43 -16.78
C LEU A 112 -5.69 -8.03 -16.94
N ALA A 113 -4.41 -7.95 -17.32
CA ALA A 113 -3.70 -6.68 -17.52
C ALA A 113 -4.40 -5.76 -18.55
N GLU A 114 -4.98 -6.37 -19.59
CA GLU A 114 -5.77 -5.68 -20.61
C GLU A 114 -7.23 -6.16 -20.62
N HIS A 115 -7.84 -6.24 -19.43
CA HIS A 115 -9.22 -6.70 -19.26
C HIS A 115 -10.19 -6.13 -20.31
N GLY A 116 -10.21 -4.80 -20.47
CA GLY A 116 -11.11 -4.12 -21.40
C GLY A 116 -10.92 -4.55 -22.85
N ASN A 117 -9.68 -4.61 -23.34
CA ASN A 117 -9.39 -5.00 -24.72
C ASN A 117 -9.78 -6.45 -25.00
N ILE A 118 -9.48 -7.35 -24.06
CA ILE A 118 -9.76 -8.78 -24.20
C ILE A 118 -11.28 -9.01 -24.22
N ILE A 119 -12.02 -8.39 -23.30
CA ILE A 119 -13.48 -8.49 -23.27
C ILE A 119 -14.09 -7.86 -24.53
N TRP A 120 -13.61 -6.69 -24.92
CA TRP A 120 -14.13 -6.01 -26.10
C TRP A 120 -13.88 -6.80 -27.39
N ALA A 121 -12.71 -7.43 -27.53
CA ALA A 121 -12.40 -8.32 -28.65
C ALA A 121 -13.30 -9.56 -28.66
N LEU A 122 -13.51 -10.19 -27.50
CA LEU A 122 -14.38 -11.37 -27.37
C LEU A 122 -15.83 -11.03 -27.74
N LEU A 123 -16.39 -9.99 -27.12
CA LEU A 123 -17.77 -9.56 -27.39
C LEU A 123 -17.93 -9.11 -28.85
N SER A 124 -16.97 -8.37 -29.40
CA SER A 124 -17.03 -7.96 -30.81
C SER A 124 -16.98 -9.13 -31.80
N SER A 125 -16.37 -10.26 -31.40
CA SER A 125 -16.24 -11.47 -32.22
C SER A 125 -17.43 -12.42 -32.08
N GLU A 126 -18.00 -12.55 -30.88
CA GLU A 126 -19.05 -13.54 -30.57
C GLU A 126 -20.44 -12.90 -30.53
N ASP A 127 -20.60 -11.81 -29.77
CA ASP A 127 -21.87 -11.11 -29.60
C ASP A 127 -21.66 -9.66 -29.16
N ARG A 128 -21.87 -8.73 -30.09
CA ARG A 128 -21.71 -7.27 -29.84
C ARG A 128 -22.81 -6.72 -28.94
N GLU A 129 -24.00 -7.30 -28.99
CA GLU A 129 -25.18 -6.85 -28.24
C GLU A 129 -25.39 -7.69 -26.98
N PHE A 130 -24.34 -8.37 -26.51
CA PHE A 130 -24.38 -9.26 -25.35
C PHE A 130 -25.02 -8.64 -24.09
N TYR A 131 -24.83 -7.34 -23.87
CA TYR A 131 -25.43 -6.63 -22.74
C TYR A 131 -26.86 -6.12 -22.99
N ASN A 132 -27.30 -6.10 -24.24
CA ASN A 132 -28.58 -5.55 -24.67
C ASN A 132 -29.60 -6.65 -25.03
N HIS A 133 -29.16 -7.88 -25.30
CA HIS A 133 -30.05 -9.00 -25.53
C HIS A 133 -30.50 -9.64 -24.22
N HIS A 134 -31.78 -10.05 -24.13
CA HIS A 134 -32.42 -10.51 -22.90
C HIS A 134 -32.39 -12.04 -22.74
N GLY A 135 -31.51 -12.72 -23.47
CA GLY A 135 -31.48 -14.18 -23.61
C GLY A 135 -31.93 -14.67 -24.98
N ILE A 136 -31.98 -16.00 -25.14
CA ILE A 136 -32.57 -16.71 -26.29
C ILE A 136 -33.98 -17.14 -25.91
#